data_AF-G3CJR3-F1
#
_entry.id   AF-G3CJR3-F1
#
_cell.length_a   1.000
_cell.length_b   1.000
_cell.length_c   1.000
_cell.angle_alpha   90.00
_cell.angle_beta   90.00
_cell.angle_gamma   90.00
#
_symmetry.space_group_name_H-M   'P 1'
#
loop_
_entity.id
_entity.type
_entity.pdbx_description
1 polymer ?
#
loop_
_entity_poly.entity_id
_entity_poly.type
_entity_poly.pdbx_seq_one_letter_code
_entity_poly.pdbx_strand_id
1 'polypeptide(L)'
;GHLVLKRALTRCGNCLVPKYSMLDPKKNYIVLTSIFVANGGDGFDMFKKEANTTHVYEEDDLNIMAKYFGKKTSPVYPGEEGRVIIPRELKPLKEK
;
A
#
# COMPACT_ATOMS: atom_id res chain seq x y z
N GLY A 1 7.58 4.03 -19.17
CA GLY A 1 6.25 3.50 -19.54
C GLY A 1 5.20 4.24 -18.77
N HIS A 2 4.18 4.79 -19.43
CA HIS A 2 3.25 5.74 -18.81
C HIS A 2 1.94 5.07 -18.38
N LEU A 3 2.01 4.13 -17.44
CA LEU A 3 0.79 3.68 -16.76
C LEU A 3 0.30 4.83 -15.88
N VAL A 4 -0.98 5.18 -16.00
CA VAL A 4 -1.60 6.24 -15.19
C VAL A 4 -2.67 5.63 -14.32
N LEU A 5 -2.66 6.04 -13.05
CA LEU A 5 -3.65 5.67 -12.06
C LEU A 5 -5.03 6.17 -12.50
N LYS A 6 -5.96 5.26 -12.80
CA LYS A 6 -7.36 5.62 -13.06
C LYS A 6 -8.20 5.74 -11.80
N ARG A 7 -7.97 4.85 -10.83
CA ARG A 7 -8.73 4.78 -9.59
C ARG A 7 -7.88 4.13 -8.50
N ALA A 8 -7.93 4.71 -7.30
CA ALA A 8 -7.45 4.11 -6.07
C ALA A 8 -8.57 4.15 -5.02
N LEU A 9 -8.73 3.06 -4.28
CA LEU A 9 -9.63 2.98 -3.15
C LEU A 9 -8.80 2.79 -1.87
N THR A 10 -9.18 3.49 -0.80
CA THR A 10 -8.54 3.38 0.51
C THR A 10 -9.51 2.74 1.51
N ARG A 11 -8.98 1.94 2.43
CA ARG A 11 -9.76 1.39 3.53
C ARG A 11 -9.81 2.41 4.66
N CYS A 12 -10.99 2.68 5.19
CA CYS A 12 -11.14 3.57 6.32
C CYS A 12 -10.46 3.00 7.59
N GLY A 13 -9.62 3.81 8.26
CA GLY A 13 -8.93 3.48 9.50
C GLY A 13 -9.58 4.00 10.78
N ASN A 14 -10.50 4.98 10.68
CA ASN A 14 -11.21 5.56 11.82
C ASN A 14 -12.74 5.41 11.64
N CYS A 15 -13.21 4.16 11.65
CA CYS A 15 -14.62 3.81 11.55
C CYS A 15 -14.88 2.44 12.21
N LEU A 16 -16.11 2.24 12.70
CA LEU A 16 -16.50 1.00 13.38
C LEU A 16 -16.46 -0.23 12.46
N VAL A 17 -16.91 -0.08 11.21
CA VAL A 17 -16.89 -1.14 10.20
C VAL A 17 -16.05 -0.67 9.03
N PRO A 18 -14.89 -1.30 8.77
CA PRO A 18 -14.00 -0.88 7.70
C PRO A 18 -14.64 -1.03 6.32
N LYS A 19 -14.59 0.03 5.52
CA LYS A 19 -15.10 0.07 4.15
C LYS A 19 -14.09 0.74 3.23
N TYR A 20 -14.15 0.38 1.96
CA TYR A 20 -13.37 1.03 0.91
C TYR A 20 -14.12 2.24 0.35
N SER A 21 -13.39 3.34 0.15
CA SER A 21 -13.87 4.56 -0.50
C SER A 21 -12.82 5.10 -1.47
N MET A 22 -13.21 6.00 -2.36
CA MET A 22 -12.28 6.70 -3.23
C MET A 22 -11.17 7.39 -2.41
N LEU A 23 -9.92 7.28 -2.89
CA LEU A 23 -8.81 8.02 -2.33
C LEU A 23 -9.10 9.52 -2.47
N ASP A 24 -9.09 10.22 -1.34
CA ASP A 24 -9.14 11.69 -1.27
C ASP A 24 -7.72 12.26 -1.22
N PRO A 25 -7.25 12.99 -2.25
CA PRO A 25 -5.90 13.58 -2.29
C PRO A 25 -5.65 14.65 -1.22
N LYS A 26 -6.70 15.20 -0.60
CA LYS A 26 -6.58 16.24 0.44
C LYS A 26 -6.49 15.67 1.86
N LYS A 27 -6.59 14.34 2.01
CA LYS A 27 -6.61 13.66 3.29
C LYS A 27 -5.27 12.97 3.59
N ASN A 28 -4.87 12.97 4.86
CA ASN A 28 -3.72 12.21 5.34
C ASN A 28 -4.12 10.75 5.64
N TYR A 29 -3.25 9.81 5.28
CA TYR A 29 -3.42 8.38 5.52
C TYR A 29 -2.20 7.83 6.24
N ILE A 30 -2.44 6.88 7.15
CA ILE A 30 -1.38 6.08 7.74
C ILE A 30 -1.12 4.91 6.79
N VAL A 31 0.13 4.77 6.36
CA VAL A 31 0.59 3.71 5.46
C VAL A 31 1.67 2.91 6.17
N LEU A 32 1.50 1.58 6.21
CA LEU A 32 2.55 0.66 6.62
C LEU A 32 3.37 0.28 5.38
N THR A 33 4.68 0.45 5.46
CA THR A 33 5.61 0.10 4.37
C THR A 33 6.96 -0.33 4.96
N SER A 34 7.88 -0.81 4.11
CA SER A 34 9.25 -1.13 4.52
C SER A 34 10.08 0.13 4.75
N ILE A 35 11.10 0.03 5.60
CA ILE A 35 12.03 1.15 5.85
C ILE A 35 12.78 1.58 4.58
N PHE A 36 13.04 0.64 3.66
CA PHE A 36 13.66 0.92 2.36
C PHE A 36 12.80 1.88 1.53
N VAL A 37 11.50 1.59 1.37
CA VAL A 37 10.57 2.44 0.60
C VAL A 37 10.30 3.77 1.32
N ALA A 38 10.13 3.75 2.65
CA ALA A 38 9.95 4.96 3.45
C ALA A 38 11.13 5.95 3.28
N ASN A 39 12.34 5.43 3.10
CA ASN A 39 13.56 6.21 2.90
C ASN A 39 13.86 6.54 1.41
N GLY A 40 12.91 6.35 0.50
CA GLY A 40 13.07 6.72 -0.92
C GLY A 40 13.63 5.63 -1.83
N GLY A 41 13.73 4.39 -1.35
CA GLY A 41 14.06 3.24 -2.20
C GLY A 41 13.16 3.13 -3.43
N ASP A 42 13.64 2.51 -4.51
CA ASP A 42 12.95 2.36 -5.79
C ASP A 42 12.41 3.66 -6.42
N GLY A 43 12.98 4.81 -6.05
CA GLY A 43 12.58 6.12 -6.56
C GLY A 43 11.34 6.70 -5.86
N PHE A 44 10.90 6.14 -4.74
CA PHE A 44 9.81 6.67 -3.92
C PHE A 44 10.26 7.83 -3.00
N ASP A 45 11.06 8.76 -3.53
CA ASP A 45 11.61 9.91 -2.79
C ASP A 45 10.53 10.78 -2.13
N MET A 46 9.30 10.75 -2.65
CA MET A 46 8.19 11.51 -2.06
C MET A 46 7.91 11.06 -0.63
N PHE A 47 8.09 9.78 -0.26
CA PHE A 47 7.90 9.35 1.12
C PHE A 47 8.93 9.97 2.05
N LYS A 48 10.21 9.96 1.66
CA LYS A 48 11.28 10.58 2.44
C LYS A 48 11.09 12.09 2.62
N LYS A 49 10.54 12.77 1.61
CA LYS A 49 10.40 14.23 1.59
C LYS A 49 9.12 14.73 2.25
N GLU A 50 8.00 14.01 2.08
CA GLU A 50 6.67 14.51 2.40
C GLU A 50 5.96 13.72 3.50
N ALA A 51 6.33 12.45 3.72
CA ALA A 51 5.68 11.65 4.75
C ALA A 51 6.31 11.87 6.13
N ASN A 52 5.50 11.79 7.17
CA ASN A 52 5.96 11.80 8.55
C ASN A 52 6.01 10.36 9.09
N THR A 53 7.19 9.90 9.48
CA THR A 53 7.36 8.58 10.09
C THR A 53 6.87 8.60 11.53
N THR A 54 5.67 8.04 11.77
CA THR A 54 5.07 8.00 13.10
C THR A 54 5.57 6.85 13.96
N HIS A 55 6.00 5.75 13.34
CA HIS A 55 6.48 4.55 14.03
C HIS A 55 7.37 3.71 13.13
N VAL A 56 8.42 3.14 13.70
CA VAL A 56 9.29 2.13 13.08
C VAL A 56 9.25 0.91 13.98
N TYR A 57 8.84 -0.23 13.42
CA TYR A 57 8.87 -1.49 14.15
C TYR A 57 10.31 -1.95 14.32
N GLU A 58 10.68 -2.37 15.53
CA GLU A 58 12.03 -2.87 15.86
C GLU A 58 12.29 -4.26 15.25
N GLU A 59 11.23 -5.02 15.00
CA GLU A 59 11.32 -6.35 14.42
C GLU A 59 11.53 -6.28 12.92
N ASP A 60 12.45 -7.12 12.40
CA ASP A 60 12.60 -7.30 10.97
C ASP A 60 11.38 -7.98 10.32
N ASP A 61 11.29 -7.84 9.00
CA ASP A 61 10.19 -8.34 8.19
C ASP A 61 10.06 -9.87 8.26
N LEU A 62 11.16 -10.61 8.26
CA LEU A 62 11.17 -12.07 8.36
C LEU A 62 10.59 -12.55 9.70
N ASN A 63 10.95 -11.92 10.81
CA ASN A 63 10.44 -12.25 12.14
C ASN A 63 8.95 -11.91 12.28
N ILE A 64 8.50 -10.78 11.73
CA ILE A 64 7.08 -10.42 11.67
C ILE A 64 6.29 -11.49 10.88
N MET A 65 6.80 -11.90 9.72
CA MET A 65 6.18 -12.93 8.89
C MET A 65 6.16 -14.30 9.59
N ALA A 66 7.27 -14.71 10.23
CA ALA A 66 7.34 -15.94 11.00
C ALA A 66 6.32 -15.96 12.14
N LYS A 67 6.13 -14.83 12.85
CA LYS A 67 5.10 -14.69 13.89
C LYS A 67 3.69 -14.80 13.31
N TYR A 68 3.43 -14.20 12.15
CA TYR A 68 2.14 -14.33 11.46
C TYR A 68 1.83 -15.80 11.13
N PHE A 69 2.79 -16.56 10.61
CA PHE A 69 2.61 -17.98 10.32
C PHE A 69 2.48 -18.82 11.59
N GLY A 70 3.33 -18.59 12.59
CA GLY A 70 3.40 -19.42 13.78
C GLY A 70 2.25 -19.23 14.77
N LYS A 71 1.64 -18.04 14.85
CA LYS A 71 0.69 -17.73 15.93
C LYS A 71 -0.78 -17.90 15.58
N LYS A 72 -1.21 -17.66 14.34
CA LYS A 72 -2.66 -17.45 14.08
C LYS A 72 -3.21 -17.96 12.75
N THR A 73 -2.37 -18.40 11.82
CA THR A 73 -2.80 -18.44 10.42
C THR A 73 -2.21 -19.59 9.60
N SER A 74 -1.53 -20.55 10.23
CA SER A 74 -1.06 -21.75 9.55
C SER A 74 -2.15 -22.83 9.48
N PRO A 75 -2.34 -23.47 8.31
CA PRO A 75 -1.74 -23.16 7.02
C PRO A 75 -2.32 -21.88 6.38
N VAL A 76 -1.48 -21.12 5.68
CA VAL A 76 -1.90 -19.89 4.96
C VAL A 76 -2.31 -20.20 3.53
N TYR A 77 -3.37 -19.54 3.05
CA TYR A 77 -3.90 -19.70 1.69
C TYR A 77 -4.21 -18.33 1.05
N PRO A 78 -3.21 -17.50 0.74
CA PRO A 78 -3.45 -16.20 0.09
C PRO A 78 -4.02 -16.41 -1.32
N GLY A 79 -5.02 -15.60 -1.69
CA GLY A 79 -5.65 -15.64 -3.01
C GLY A 79 -5.47 -14.35 -3.81
N GLU A 80 -5.77 -14.41 -5.11
CA GLU A 80 -5.82 -13.26 -5.99
C GLU A 80 -7.14 -12.49 -5.82
N GLU A 81 -7.14 -11.49 -4.95
CA GLU A 81 -8.36 -10.76 -4.56
C GLU A 81 -8.64 -9.49 -5.39
N GLY A 82 -7.92 -9.29 -6.51
CA GLY A 82 -8.13 -8.11 -7.36
C GLY A 82 -7.72 -6.77 -6.73
N ARG A 83 -6.73 -6.79 -5.81
CA ARG A 83 -6.23 -5.58 -5.12
C ARG A 83 -5.53 -4.60 -6.06
N VAL A 84 -4.92 -5.11 -7.14
CA VAL A 84 -4.31 -4.34 -8.22
C VAL A 84 -4.87 -4.86 -9.54
N ILE A 85 -5.42 -3.97 -10.37
CA ILE A 85 -6.03 -4.32 -11.65
C ILE A 85 -5.35 -3.49 -12.73
N ILE A 86 -4.66 -4.17 -13.64
CA ILE A 86 -4.11 -3.58 -14.85
C ILE A 86 -5.05 -3.96 -16.01
N PRO A 87 -5.67 -2.98 -16.70
CA PRO A 87 -6.51 -3.28 -17.85
C PRO A 87 -5.71 -4.02 -18.93
N ARG A 88 -6.31 -5.05 -19.55
CA ARG A 88 -5.70 -5.78 -20.68
C ARG A 88 -5.35 -4.86 -21.85
N GLU A 89 -6.20 -3.86 -22.10
CA GLU A 89 -5.96 -2.83 -23.11
C GLU A 89 -5.51 -1.52 -22.46
N LEU A 90 -4.26 -1.15 -22.73
CA LEU A 90 -3.71 0.15 -22.34
C LEU A 90 -4.16 1.19 -23.37
N LYS A 91 -5.00 2.13 -22.94
CA LYS A 91 -5.34 3.28 -23.78
C LYS A 91 -4.19 4.28 -23.74
N PRO A 92 -3.69 4.77 -24.89
CA PRO A 92 -2.68 5.81 -24.91
C PRO A 92 -3.18 7.05 -24.18
N LEU A 93 -2.28 7.73 -23.47
CA LEU A 93 -2.58 9.03 -22.89
C LEU A 93 -2.81 10.01 -24.03
N LYS A 94 -3.96 10.70 -24.01
CA LYS A 94 -4.14 11.86 -24.89
C LYS A 94 -3.24 12.97 -24.35
N GLU A 95 -2.24 13.36 -25.14
CA GLU A 95 -1.47 14.58 -24.89
C GLU A 95 -2.46 15.76 -24.92
N LYS A 96 -2.37 16.61 -23.89
CA LYS A 96 -3.12 17.87 -23.82
C LYS A 96 -2.30 18.98 -24.48
#